data_AF-A0A9D0YPS4-F1
#
_entry.id   AF-A0A9D0YPS4-F1
#
_cell.length_a   1.000
_cell.length_b   1.000
_cell.length_c   1.000
_cell.angle_alpha   90.00
_cell.angle_beta   90.00
_cell.angle_gamma   90.00
#
_symmetry.space_group_name_H-M   'P 1'
#
loop_
_entity.id
_entity.type
_entity.pdbx_description
1 polymer ?
#
loop_
_entity_poly.entity_id
_entity_poly.type
_entity_poly.pdbx_seq_one_letter_code
_entity_poly.pdbx_strand_id
1 'polypeptide(L)'
;MNRIEVVSLFFNQIDKTKMSPTKAAEEFESFLLEEFLKEGMKPILEEKSFTQRIYWEQFLITVAEKLSEKEPLKFKKALKAYLKSSHNF
;
A
#
# COMPACT_ATOMS: atom_id res chain seq x y z
N MET A 1 11.29 6.53 -3.13
CA MET A 1 11.49 5.13 -2.72
C MET A 1 11.77 4.29 -3.95
N ASN A 2 12.80 3.45 -3.93
CA ASN A 2 13.13 2.61 -5.07
C ASN A 2 12.20 1.37 -5.10
N ARG A 3 11.83 0.85 -6.29
CA ARG A 3 10.83 -0.26 -6.39
C ARG A 3 11.22 -1.50 -5.58
N ILE A 4 12.52 -1.72 -5.40
CA ILE A 4 13.09 -2.84 -4.66
C ILE A 4 12.87 -2.69 -3.14
N GLU A 5 12.87 -1.46 -2.62
CA GLU A 5 12.73 -1.19 -1.19
C GLU A 5 11.33 -1.55 -0.68
N VAL A 6 10.27 -1.15 -1.41
CA VAL A 6 8.86 -1.44 -1.09
C VAL A 6 8.63 -2.94 -0.95
N VAL A 7 9.12 -3.71 -1.94
CA VAL A 7 8.95 -5.17 -1.97
C VAL A 7 9.76 -5.84 -0.84
N SER A 8 10.95 -5.33 -0.54
CA SER A 8 11.78 -5.86 0.54
C SER A 8 11.21 -5.59 1.93
N LEU A 9 10.62 -4.41 2.15
CA LEU A 9 9.98 -4.02 3.41
C LEU A 9 8.79 -4.93 3.72
N PHE A 10 7.95 -5.19 2.72
CA PHE A 10 6.85 -6.13 2.86
C PHE A 10 7.34 -7.52 3.26
N PHE A 11 8.28 -8.10 2.50
CA PHE A 11 8.77 -9.47 2.77
C PHE A 11 9.50 -9.64 4.10
N ASN A 12 10.01 -8.56 4.70
CA ASN A 12 10.62 -8.57 6.02
C ASN A 12 9.59 -8.54 7.16
N GLN A 13 8.35 -8.10 6.91
CA GLN A 13 7.29 -7.99 7.92
C GLN A 13 6.37 -9.22 7.98
N ILE A 14 6.40 -10.08 6.96
CA ILE A 14 5.56 -11.29 6.90
C ILE A 14 6.30 -12.53 7.42
N ASP A 15 5.66 -13.24 8.34
CA ASP A 15 6.04 -14.61 8.69
C ASP A 15 5.53 -15.58 7.60
N LYS A 16 6.38 -15.85 6.61
CA LYS A 16 6.09 -16.72 5.45
C LYS A 16 5.71 -18.15 5.84
N THR A 17 5.97 -18.57 7.08
CA THR A 17 5.69 -19.94 7.54
C THR A 17 4.25 -20.14 8.02
N LYS A 18 3.47 -19.07 8.19
CA LYS A 18 2.13 -19.10 8.80
C LYS A 18 1.00 -18.58 7.90
N MET A 19 1.29 -18.26 6.63
CA MET A 19 0.35 -17.52 5.78
C MET A 19 0.03 -18.28 4.49
N SER A 20 -1.26 -18.41 4.17
CA SER A 20 -1.68 -18.97 2.89
C SER A 20 -1.33 -18.01 1.74
N PRO A 21 -1.08 -18.50 0.51
CA PRO A 21 -0.75 -17.65 -0.63
C PRO A 21 -1.78 -16.53 -0.90
N THR A 22 -3.06 -16.82 -0.67
CA THR A 22 -4.15 -15.84 -0.81
C THR A 22 -4.03 -14.71 0.20
N LYS A 23 -3.83 -15.05 1.48
CA LYS A 23 -3.71 -14.07 2.55
C LYS A 23 -2.45 -13.20 2.40
N ALA A 24 -1.36 -13.80 1.94
CA ALA A 24 -0.14 -13.07 1.63
C ALA A 24 -0.35 -12.06 0.48
N ALA A 25 -1.20 -12.37 -0.51
CA ALA A 25 -1.55 -11.44 -1.58
C ALA A 25 -2.44 -10.30 -1.08
N GLU A 26 -3.40 -10.58 -0.21
CA GLU A 26 -4.26 -9.57 0.41
C GLU A 26 -3.45 -8.59 1.26
N GLU A 27 -2.56 -9.10 2.12
CA GLU A 27 -1.67 -8.26 2.94
C GLU A 27 -0.71 -7.41 2.09
N PHE A 28 -0.21 -7.98 0.98
CA PHE A 28 0.63 -7.23 0.05
C PHE A 28 -0.11 -6.09 -0.62
N GLU A 29 -1.32 -6.35 -1.09
CA GLU A 29 -2.18 -5.34 -1.73
C GLU A 29 -2.57 -4.25 -0.75
N SER A 30 -2.87 -4.62 0.50
CA SER A 30 -3.13 -3.66 1.58
C SER A 30 -1.93 -2.75 1.84
N PHE A 31 -0.74 -3.34 2.00
CA PHE A 31 0.49 -2.58 2.22
C PHE A 31 0.80 -1.63 1.06
N LEU A 32 0.65 -2.09 -0.18
CA LEU A 32 0.87 -1.26 -1.35
C LEU A 32 -0.15 -0.12 -1.46
N LEU A 33 -1.42 -0.38 -1.13
CA LEU A 33 -2.47 0.64 -1.08
C LEU A 33 -2.15 1.69 -0.04
N GLU A 34 -1.72 1.28 1.14
CA GLU A 34 -1.32 2.18 2.23
C GLU A 34 -0.19 3.11 1.78
N GLU A 35 0.90 2.56 1.25
CA GLU A 35 2.04 3.36 0.79
C GLU A 35 1.68 4.28 -0.37
N PHE A 36 0.85 3.81 -1.31
CA PHE A 36 0.35 4.63 -2.41
C PHE A 36 -0.50 5.81 -1.90
N LEU A 37 -1.41 5.56 -0.96
CA LEU A 37 -2.25 6.59 -0.37
C LEU A 37 -1.43 7.59 0.44
N LYS A 38 -0.46 7.13 1.23
CA LYS A 38 0.45 7.99 2.00
C LYS A 38 1.27 8.90 1.09
N GLU A 39 1.87 8.35 0.03
CA GLU A 39 2.66 9.15 -0.92
C GLU A 39 1.77 10.16 -1.66
N GLY A 40 0.57 9.77 -2.09
CA GLY A 40 -0.38 10.68 -2.73
C GLY A 40 -0.91 11.78 -1.79
N MET A 41 -1.03 11.49 -0.50
CA MET A 41 -1.49 12.43 0.53
C MET A 41 -0.35 13.24 1.17
N LYS A 42 0.91 12.93 0.85
CA LYS A 42 2.10 13.53 1.47
C LYS A 42 2.08 15.06 1.50
N PRO A 43 1.72 15.80 0.42
CA PRO A 43 1.63 17.26 0.47
C PRO A 43 0.62 17.76 1.51
N ILE A 44 -0.49 17.03 1.70
CA ILE A 44 -1.53 17.36 2.67
C ILE A 44 -1.06 17.07 4.09
N LEU A 45 -0.33 15.96 4.28
CA LEU A 45 0.17 15.51 5.60
C LEU A 45 1.30 16.37 6.14
N GLU A 46 2.17 16.90 5.28
CA GLU A 46 3.31 17.74 5.67
C GLU A 46 2.86 19.05 6.34
N GLU A 47 1.71 19.59 5.94
CA GLU A 47 1.11 20.80 6.52
C GLU A 47 0.34 20.56 7.83
N LYS A 48 0.16 19.30 8.25
CA LYS A 48 -0.61 18.95 9.45
C LYS A 48 0.23 18.94 10.72
N SER A 49 -0.43 19.24 11.85
CA SER A 49 0.15 19.01 13.17
C SER A 49 0.41 17.52 13.39
N PHE A 50 1.29 17.17 14.34
CA PHE A 50 1.62 15.79 14.66
C PHE A 50 0.37 14.92 14.94
N THR A 51 -0.54 15.41 15.78
CA THR A 51 -1.79 14.69 16.12
C THR A 51 -2.66 14.46 14.89
N GLN A 52 -2.74 15.45 14.00
CA GLN A 52 -3.50 15.33 12.76
C GLN A 52 -2.86 14.32 11.81
N ARG A 53 -1.52 14.27 11.72
CA ARG A 53 -0.81 13.26 10.92
C ARG A 53 -1.11 11.85 11.39
N ILE A 54 -1.03 11.59 12.70
CA ILE A 54 -1.37 10.27 13.26
C ILE A 54 -2.80 9.87 12.89
N TYR A 55 -3.76 10.77 13.04
CA TYR A 55 -5.15 10.50 12.68
C TYR A 55 -5.30 10.15 11.19
N TRP A 56 -4.66 10.93 10.31
CA TRP A 56 -4.72 10.69 8.88
C TRP A 56 -4.01 9.39 8.48
N GLU A 57 -2.85 9.09 9.07
CA GLU A 57 -2.15 7.83 8.84
C GLU A 57 -3.02 6.64 9.23
N GLN A 58 -3.65 6.67 10.40
CA GLN A 58 -4.56 5.61 10.86
C GLN A 58 -5.77 5.45 9.92
N PHE A 59 -6.31 6.57 9.42
CA PHE A 59 -7.40 6.55 8.45
C PHE A 59 -6.97 5.91 7.13
N LEU A 60 -5.79 6.27 6.60
CA LEU A 60 -5.28 5.72 5.34
C LEU A 60 -5.00 4.22 5.45
N ILE A 61 -4.44 3.75 6.58
CA ILE A 61 -4.28 2.33 6.90
C ILE A 61 -5.64 1.61 6.83
N THR A 62 -6.63 2.14 7.56
CA THR A 62 -7.97 1.54 7.61
C THR A 62 -8.64 1.49 6.23
N VAL A 63 -8.47 2.53 5.42
CA VAL A 63 -8.99 2.56 4.04
C VAL A 63 -8.29 1.52 3.17
N ALA A 64 -6.97 1.39 3.27
CA ALA A 64 -6.19 0.41 2.52
C ALA A 64 -6.63 -1.03 2.84
N GLU A 65 -6.81 -1.36 4.12
CA GLU A 65 -7.33 -2.66 4.59
C GLU A 65 -8.75 -2.92 4.05
N LYS A 66 -9.66 -1.94 4.09
CA LYS A 66 -11.03 -2.13 3.59
C LYS A 66 -11.13 -2.23 2.08
N LEU A 67 -10.22 -1.59 1.34
CA LEU A 67 -10.15 -1.71 -0.10
C LEU A 67 -9.57 -3.07 -0.53
N SER A 68 -8.56 -3.58 0.18
CA SER A 68 -7.97 -4.89 -0.08
C SER A 68 -8.94 -6.04 0.27
N GLU A 69 -9.72 -5.92 1.35
CA GLU A 69 -10.74 -6.90 1.73
C GLU A 69 -11.89 -7.03 0.71
N LYS A 70 -12.34 -5.91 0.12
CA LYS A 70 -13.54 -5.91 -0.74
C LYS A 70 -13.28 -6.31 -2.19
N GLU A 71 -12.15 -5.91 -2.78
CA GLU A 71 -11.87 -6.13 -4.21
C GLU A 71 -10.38 -6.34 -4.53
N PRO A 72 -9.74 -7.41 -4.01
CA PRO A 72 -8.29 -7.62 -4.17
C PRO A 72 -7.83 -7.61 -5.65
N LEU A 73 -8.63 -8.22 -6.54
CA LEU A 73 -8.28 -8.32 -7.97
C LEU A 73 -8.26 -7.00 -8.76
N LYS A 74 -8.90 -5.92 -8.31
CA LYS A 74 -8.93 -4.65 -9.07
C LYS A 74 -7.69 -3.80 -8.82
N PHE A 75 -7.16 -3.78 -7.60
CA PHE A 75 -5.93 -3.04 -7.32
C PHE A 75 -4.74 -3.64 -8.09
N LYS A 76 -4.63 -4.97 -8.15
CA LYS A 76 -3.67 -5.66 -9.03
C LYS A 76 -3.72 -5.19 -10.49
N LYS A 77 -4.93 -5.00 -11.04
CA LYS A 77 -5.10 -4.51 -12.42
C LYS A 77 -4.68 -3.04 -12.55
N ALA A 78 -5.07 -2.20 -11.59
CA ALA A 78 -4.72 -0.79 -11.57
C ALA A 78 -3.21 -0.58 -11.42
N LEU A 79 -2.57 -1.29 -10.48
CA LEU A 79 -1.13 -1.29 -10.28
C LEU A 79 -0.38 -1.80 -11.51
N LYS A 80 -0.85 -2.88 -12.13
CA LYS A 80 -0.27 -3.41 -13.37
C LYS A 80 -0.39 -2.41 -14.53
N ALA A 81 -1.48 -1.64 -14.60
CA ALA A 81 -1.65 -0.58 -15.58
C ALA A 81 -0.69 0.59 -15.32
N TYR A 82 -0.58 1.04 -14.06
CA TYR A 82 0.36 2.09 -13.65
C TYR A 82 1.81 1.71 -13.95
N LEU A 83 2.25 0.53 -13.54
CA LEU A 83 3.61 0.04 -13.81
C LEU A 83 3.90 -0.07 -15.31
N LYS A 84 2.93 -0.51 -16.13
CA LYS A 84 3.07 -0.52 -17.59
C LYS A 84 3.17 0.88 -18.19
N SER A 85 2.41 1.85 -17.69
CA SER A 85 2.44 3.22 -18.20
C SER A 85 3.78 3.93 -17.93
N SER A 86 4.50 3.52 -16.88
CA SER A 86 5.82 4.04 -16.49
C SER A 86 7.01 3.50 -17.30
N HIS A 87 6.78 2.70 -18.35
CA HIS A 87 7.83 2.16 -19.25
C HIS A 87 7.80 2.79 -20.65
N ASN A 88 7.08 3.90 -20.84
CA ASN A 88 7.00 4.65 -22.10
C ASN A 88 7.86 5.94 -22.10
N PHE A 89 9.04 5.90 -21.46
CA PHE A 89 10.09 6.91 -21.59
C PHE A 89 11.46 6.23 -21.64
#